data_AF-A0A0K9PW75-F1
#
_entry.id   AF-A0A0K9PW75-F1
#
_cell.length_a   1.000
_cell.length_b   1.000
_cell.length_c   1.000
_cell.angle_alpha   90.00
_cell.angle_beta   90.00
_cell.angle_gamma   90.00
#
_symmetry.space_group_name_H-M   'P 1'
#
loop_
_entity.id
_entity.type
_entity.pdbx_description
1 polymer ?
#
loop_
_entity_poly.entity_id
_entity_poly.type
_entity_poly.pdbx_seq_one_letter_code
_entity_poly.pdbx_strand_id
1 'polypeptide(L)'
;MEKKGTITNMEMMDSAGAGDIVSIAGLNSPSIGHTVANMEVMTVLPTVDLDPPTISMTFSVNDSPLAGRDSTHMTGGKIGD
;
A
#
# COMPACT_ATOMS: atom_id res chain seq x y z
N MET A 1 15.49 -16.33 4.05
CA MET A 1 15.98 -15.44 2.98
C MET A 1 15.22 -14.13 3.13
N GLU A 2 16.02 -13.08 3.34
CA GLU A 2 15.75 -11.66 3.66
C GLU A 2 14.32 -11.21 4.04
N LYS A 3 14.05 -11.13 5.35
CA LYS A 3 13.06 -10.21 5.93
C LYS A 3 13.56 -8.77 5.74
N LYS A 4 13.33 -8.17 4.58
CA LYS A 4 13.58 -6.73 4.36
C LYS A 4 12.51 -5.90 5.05
N GLY A 5 12.94 -5.10 6.03
CA GLY A 5 12.13 -4.06 6.66
C GLY A 5 11.46 -4.45 7.98
N THR A 6 12.22 -4.90 8.97
CA THR A 6 11.72 -4.85 10.36
C THR A 6 11.63 -3.37 10.75
N ILE A 7 10.41 -2.89 10.95
CA ILE A 7 10.09 -1.59 11.59
C ILE A 7 10.37 -1.76 13.08
N THR A 8 11.62 -1.53 13.48
CA THR A 8 12.11 -1.91 14.82
C THR A 8 11.77 -0.91 15.93
N ASN A 9 11.28 0.31 15.64
CA ASN A 9 10.95 1.31 16.67
C ASN A 9 9.59 1.99 16.42
N MET A 10 8.48 1.27 16.58
CA MET A 10 7.18 1.93 16.81
C MET A 10 6.91 1.93 18.30
N GLU A 11 6.94 3.11 18.91
CA GLU A 11 6.57 3.30 20.30
C GLU A 11 5.15 3.87 20.37
N MET A 12 4.35 3.35 21.30
CA MET A 12 3.02 3.91 21.57
C MET A 12 3.18 5.28 22.20
N MET A 13 2.46 6.27 21.67
CA MET A 13 2.56 7.65 22.09
C MET A 13 1.16 8.17 22.41
N ASP A 14 1.02 8.89 23.54
CA ASP A 14 -0.28 9.38 24.01
C ASP A 14 -0.80 10.58 23.20
N SER A 15 0.11 11.36 22.60
CA SER A 15 -0.25 12.54 21.81
C SER A 15 0.81 12.83 20.74
N ALA A 16 0.39 13.36 19.59
CA ALA A 16 1.26 13.85 18.53
C ALA A 16 0.90 15.31 18.20
N GLY A 17 1.91 16.13 17.90
CA GLY A 17 1.78 17.55 17.57
C GLY A 17 1.79 17.84 16.08
N ALA A 18 1.68 19.12 15.74
CA ALA A 18 1.79 19.57 14.35
C ALA A 18 3.22 19.35 13.84
N GLY A 19 3.34 18.66 12.69
CA GLY A 19 4.62 18.33 12.06
C GLY A 19 5.12 16.92 12.34
N ASP A 20 4.49 16.19 13.27
CA ASP A 20 4.84 14.80 13.56
C ASP A 20 4.33 13.86 12.46
N ILE A 21 5.16 12.88 12.10
CA ILE A 21 4.79 11.78 11.20
C ILE A 21 4.44 10.58 12.05
N VAL A 22 3.16 10.22 12.06
CA VAL A 22 2.63 9.14 12.90
C VAL A 22 1.86 8.10 12.09
N SER A 23 1.78 6.88 12.62
CA SER A 23 0.89 5.83 12.13
C SER A 23 -0.33 5.75 13.04
N ILE A 24 -1.52 5.82 12.45
CA ILE A 24 -2.79 5.76 13.18
C ILE A 24 -3.50 4.46 12.82
N ALA A 25 -3.84 3.66 13.82
CA ALA A 25 -4.64 2.45 13.67
C ALA A 25 -6.13 2.73 13.98
N GLY A 26 -7.04 1.88 13.47
CA GLY A 26 -8.47 1.94 13.80
C GLY A 26 -9.34 2.79 12.86
N LEU A 27 -8.80 3.23 11.73
CA LEU A 27 -9.58 3.86 10.66
C LEU A 27 -10.22 2.77 9.78
N ASN A 28 -11.51 2.91 9.45
CA ASN A 28 -12.25 1.89 8.68
C ASN A 28 -11.77 1.75 7.23
N SER A 29 -11.39 2.86 6.59
CA SER A 29 -10.97 2.87 5.18
C SER A 29 -10.09 4.09 4.84
N PRO A 30 -8.90 4.22 5.46
CA PRO A 30 -7.97 5.27 5.08
C PRO A 30 -7.45 5.02 3.66
N SER A 31 -7.41 6.07 2.85
CA SER A 31 -6.86 6.05 1.49
C SER A 31 -5.91 7.24 1.32
N ILE A 32 -5.06 7.16 0.29
CA ILE A 32 -4.13 8.22 -0.07
C ILE A 32 -4.92 9.51 -0.35
N GLY A 33 -4.52 10.62 0.26
CA GLY A 33 -5.19 11.91 0.13
C GLY A 33 -6.32 12.16 1.14
N HIS A 34 -6.73 11.19 1.97
CA HIS A 34 -7.73 11.50 3.00
C HIS A 34 -7.16 12.40 4.10
N THR A 35 -7.92 13.43 4.45
CA THR A 35 -7.63 14.31 5.60
C THR A 35 -8.42 13.83 6.81
N VAL A 36 -7.74 13.52 7.90
CA VAL A 36 -8.38 13.24 9.20
C VAL A 36 -8.41 14.54 10.00
N ALA A 37 -9.60 15.00 10.36
CA ALA A 37 -9.82 16.24 11.09
C ALA A 37 -10.88 16.07 12.19
N ASN A 38 -11.00 17.07 13.07
CA ASN A 38 -12.08 17.14 14.04
C ASN A 38 -13.44 17.22 13.30
N MET A 39 -14.49 16.65 13.89
CA MET A 39 -15.86 16.68 13.36
C MET A 39 -16.41 18.09 13.11
N GLU A 40 -15.90 19.10 13.82
CA GLU A 40 -16.28 20.51 13.62
C GLU A 40 -15.61 21.14 12.38
N VAL A 41 -14.53 20.54 11.87
CA VAL A 41 -13.76 21.04 10.73
C VAL A 41 -14.25 20.36 9.46
N MET A 42 -15.02 21.10 8.66
CA MET A 42 -15.57 20.61 7.40
C MET A 42 -14.67 20.84 6.18
N THR A 43 -13.48 21.43 6.40
CA THR A 43 -12.52 21.76 5.34
C THR A 43 -11.48 20.65 5.18
N VAL A 44 -11.37 20.10 3.97
CA VAL A 44 -10.35 19.12 3.61
C VAL A 44 -9.04 19.80 3.18
N LEU A 45 -7.91 19.14 3.42
CA LEU A 45 -6.64 19.62 2.88
C LEU A 45 -6.58 19.37 1.36
N PRO A 46 -5.86 20.21 0.60
CA PRO A 46 -5.64 19.97 -0.82
C PRO A 46 -4.93 18.63 -1.03
N THR A 47 -5.55 17.76 -1.83
CA THR A 47 -4.97 16.49 -2.22
C THR A 47 -4.19 16.62 -3.53
N VAL A 48 -3.10 15.87 -3.62
CA VAL A 48 -2.37 15.71 -4.89
C VAL A 48 -3.15 14.72 -5.76
N ASP A 49 -3.38 15.08 -7.01
CA ASP A 49 -3.99 14.17 -7.99
C ASP A 49 -2.97 13.08 -8.37
N LEU A 50 -3.41 11.83 -8.40
CA LEU A 50 -2.54 10.72 -8.76
C LEU A 50 -2.56 10.58 -10.28
N ASP A 51 -1.40 10.77 -10.91
CA ASP A 51 -1.28 10.58 -12.34
C ASP A 51 -1.63 9.13 -12.71
N PRO A 52 -2.46 8.93 -13.76
CA PRO A 52 -2.82 7.59 -14.19
C PRO A 52 -1.58 6.83 -14.67
N PRO A 53 -1.59 5.49 -14.57
CA PRO A 53 -0.45 4.68 -14.97
C PRO A 53 -0.12 4.91 -16.45
N THR A 54 1.13 5.28 -16.72
CA THR A 54 1.59 5.54 -18.10
C THR A 54 1.87 4.26 -18.88
N ILE A 55 2.00 3.13 -18.19
CA ILE A 55 2.31 1.83 -18.78
C ILE A 55 1.20 0.85 -18.40
N SER A 56 0.70 0.13 -19.39
CA SER A 56 -0.19 -1.01 -19.22
C SER A 56 0.55 -2.29 -19.60
N MET A 57 0.46 -3.31 -18.76
CA MET A 57 1.07 -4.62 -18.99
C MET A 57 0.05 -5.70 -18.67
N THR A 58 -0.02 -6.71 -19.54
CA THR A 58 -0.87 -7.88 -19.31
C THR A 58 -0.05 -8.97 -18.63
N PHE A 59 -0.52 -9.41 -17.47
CA PHE A 59 0.02 -10.58 -16.78
C PHE A 59 -0.85 -11.80 -17.13
N SER A 60 -0.21 -12.90 -17.54
CA SER A 60 -0.88 -14.16 -17.84
C SER A 60 -0.07 -15.35 -17.32
N VAL A 61 -0.75 -16.48 -17.17
CA VAL A 61 -0.09 -17.76 -16.90
C VAL A 61 0.77 -18.15 -18.10
N ASN A 62 1.96 -18.69 -17.84
CA ASN A 62 2.81 -19.26 -18.87
C ASN A 62 2.28 -20.64 -19.29
N ASP A 63 1.77 -20.74 -20.53
CA ASP A 63 1.22 -21.97 -21.14
C ASP A 63 2.18 -22.61 -22.16
N SER A 64 3.45 -22.17 -22.20
CA SER A 64 4.44 -22.68 -23.15
C SER A 64 5.02 -24.05 -22.74
N PRO A 65 5.65 -24.79 -23.68
CA PRO A 65 6.36 -26.05 -23.39
C PRO A 65 7.55 -25.93 -22.41
N LEU A 66 7.92 -24.69 -22.05
CA LEU A 66 8.97 -24.39 -21.08
C LEU A 66 8.41 -24.11 -19.68
N ALA A 67 7.09 -24.13 -19.50
CA ALA A 67 6.46 -23.94 -18.21
C ALA A 67 6.99 -24.96 -17.18
N GLY A 68 7.34 -24.46 -15.98
CA GLY A 68 7.82 -25.28 -14.87
C GLY A 68 9.32 -25.61 -14.87
N ARG A 69 10.14 -25.10 -15.80
CA ARG A 69 11.61 -25.33 -15.79
C ARG A 69 12.36 -24.48 -14.77
N ASP A 70 12.06 -23.18 -14.72
CA ASP A 70 12.80 -22.19 -13.90
C ASP A 70 11.91 -21.43 -12.89
N SER A 71 10.66 -21.84 -12.68
CA SER A 71 9.80 -21.18 -11.68
C SER A 71 8.89 -22.13 -10.91
N THR A 72 8.65 -21.73 -9.67
CA THR A 72 7.84 -22.45 -8.66
C THR A 72 6.37 -22.02 -8.67
N HIS A 73 6.05 -20.84 -9.24
CA HIS A 73 4.71 -20.27 -9.23
C HIS A 73 4.28 -19.93 -10.67
N MET A 74 3.53 -20.85 -11.26
CA MET A 74 3.03 -20.74 -12.64
C MET A 74 1.50 -20.70 -12.71
N THR A 75 0.79 -20.75 -11.58
CA THR A 75 -0.67 -20.80 -11.55
C THR A 75 -1.28 -19.41 -11.43
N GLY A 76 -2.43 -19.18 -12.08
CA GLY A 76 -3.12 -17.88 -12.03
C GLY A 76 -3.45 -17.40 -10.61
N GLY A 77 -3.71 -18.31 -9.68
CA GLY A 77 -3.91 -17.98 -8.26
C GLY A 77 -2.69 -17.32 -7.60
N LYS A 78 -1.50 -17.39 -8.19
CA LYS A 78 -0.29 -16.71 -7.70
C LYS A 78 0.05 -15.42 -8.45
N ILE A 79 -0.73 -15.07 -9.48
CA ILE A 79 -0.56 -13.83 -10.24
C ILE A 79 -1.38 -12.69 -9.61
N GLY A 80 -2.52 -13.01 -8.97
CA GLY A 80 -3.41 -12.04 -8.33
C GLY A 80 -3.30 -11.94 -6.81
N ASP A 81 -2.50 -12.80 -6.17
CA ASP A 81 -2.09 -12.71 -4.75
C ASP A 81 -0.95 -11.70 -4.61
#